data_AF-A0A952H7D8-F1
#
_entry.id   AF-A0A952H7D8-F1
#
_cell.length_a   1.000
_cell.length_b   1.000
_cell.length_c   1.000
_cell.angle_alpha   90.00
_cell.angle_beta   90.00
_cell.angle_gamma   90.00
#
_symmetry.space_group_name_H-M   'P 1'
#
loop_
_entity.id
_entity.type
_entity.pdbx_description
1 polymer ?
#
loop_
_entity_poly.entity_id
_entity_poly.type
_entity_poly.pdbx_seq_one_letter_code
_entity_poly.pdbx_strand_id
1 'polypeptide(L)'
;MNFAQEKQGASRFTGIGAVILIHVIIIWALASGLARKVAEKVVGPLDVKVIEEKVKPPPPPEKVVPPPPDLKAPPPPFVPPPEFQVTAPAPPAPAIQSTQVAPPAVAEVRPAPPPAPAAPPAAKPVGKVTAGMVCTKMGKPDMPSVNWSGEALYKAVATVKSGRVTGVEITSLRGGVDRKAQRALIQAIEQTLRDTYECPGDHVFEQEFQFKIE
;
A
#
# COMPACT_ATOMS: atom_id res chain seq x y z
N MET A 1 44.39 7.05 -39.24
CA MET A 1 43.97 5.74 -39.80
C MET A 1 42.77 5.28 -39.00
N ASN A 2 41.65 4.88 -39.63
CA ASN A 2 40.37 4.66 -38.96
C ASN A 2 40.02 3.17 -38.84
N PHE A 3 40.55 2.49 -37.83
CA PHE A 3 40.44 1.03 -37.66
C PHE A 3 39.09 0.54 -37.12
N ALA A 4 38.16 1.45 -36.76
CA ALA A 4 36.91 1.08 -36.10
C ALA A 4 35.83 0.48 -37.04
N GLN A 5 35.96 0.64 -38.37
CA GLN A 5 34.81 0.53 -39.28
C GLN A 5 34.70 -0.81 -40.06
N GLU A 6 35.77 -1.61 -40.13
CA GLU A 6 35.92 -2.64 -41.18
C GLU A 6 35.05 -3.91 -41.02
N LYS A 7 34.46 -4.17 -39.85
CA LYS A 7 33.58 -5.35 -39.60
C LYS A 7 32.22 -5.03 -38.97
N GLN A 8 31.78 -3.77 -39.02
CA GLN A 8 30.59 -3.31 -38.28
C GLN A 8 29.23 -3.61 -38.96
N GLY A 9 29.21 -4.13 -40.19
CA GLY A 9 27.97 -4.53 -40.87
C GLY A 9 27.42 -5.87 -40.36
N ALA A 10 27.78 -6.97 -41.03
CA ALA A 10 27.23 -8.30 -40.80
C ALA A 10 27.26 -8.77 -39.33
N SER A 11 28.34 -8.49 -38.59
CA SER A 11 28.52 -8.92 -37.20
C SER A 11 27.44 -8.40 -36.24
N ARG A 12 26.91 -7.20 -36.49
CA ARG A 12 25.88 -6.58 -35.64
C ARG A 12 24.52 -7.22 -35.87
N PHE A 13 24.17 -7.52 -37.12
CA PHE A 13 22.94 -8.27 -37.44
C PHE A 13 22.98 -9.70 -36.88
N THR A 14 24.13 -10.38 -36.91
CA THR A 14 24.29 -11.69 -36.25
C THR A 14 24.02 -11.61 -34.75
N GLY A 15 24.58 -10.60 -34.06
CA GLY A 15 24.34 -10.36 -32.64
C GLY A 15 22.87 -10.05 -32.32
N ILE A 16 22.22 -9.19 -33.10
CA ILE A 16 20.79 -8.84 -32.94
C ILE A 16 19.91 -10.07 -33.16
N GLY A 17 20.17 -10.87 -34.20
CA GLY A 17 19.44 -12.10 -34.48
C GLY A 17 19.55 -13.13 -33.35
N ALA A 18 20.76 -13.32 -32.80
CA ALA A 18 20.97 -14.19 -31.65
C ALA A 18 20.23 -13.71 -30.39
N VAL A 19 20.23 -12.40 -30.12
CA VAL A 19 19.48 -11.81 -29.00
C VAL A 19 17.96 -11.99 -29.17
N ILE A 20 17.42 -11.76 -30.38
CA ILE A 20 15.99 -11.98 -30.67
C ILE A 20 15.62 -13.45 -30.47
N LEU A 21 16.43 -14.39 -30.97
CA LEU A 21 16.22 -15.83 -30.80
C LEU A 21 16.14 -16.22 -29.30
N ILE A 22 17.07 -15.70 -28.49
CA ILE A 22 17.09 -15.93 -27.03
C ILE A 22 15.79 -15.40 -26.38
N HIS A 23 15.33 -14.21 -26.75
CA HIS A 23 14.08 -13.66 -26.20
C HIS A 23 12.86 -14.51 -26.57
N VAL A 24 12.76 -14.97 -27.83
CA VAL A 24 11.66 -15.86 -28.28
C VAL A 24 11.67 -17.18 -27.50
N ILE A 25 12.84 -17.79 -27.30
CA ILE A 25 12.99 -19.02 -26.51
C ILE A 25 12.58 -18.81 -25.05
N ILE A 26 12.99 -17.70 -24.42
CA ILE A 26 12.63 -17.38 -23.02
C ILE A 26 11.12 -17.16 -22.88
N ILE A 27 10.51 -16.37 -23.78
CA ILE A 27 9.06 -16.11 -23.77
C ILE A 27 8.28 -17.42 -23.95
N TRP A 28 8.70 -18.27 -24.88
CA TRP A 28 8.09 -19.59 -25.10
C TRP A 28 8.23 -20.50 -23.89
N ALA A 29 9.42 -20.58 -23.27
CA ALA A 29 9.65 -21.39 -22.08
C ALA A 29 8.83 -20.93 -20.86
N LEU A 30 8.67 -19.61 -20.68
CA LEU A 30 7.82 -19.04 -19.62
C LEU A 30 6.33 -19.36 -19.85
N ALA A 31 5.86 -19.23 -21.09
CA ALA A 31 4.48 -19.53 -21.48
C ALA A 31 4.15 -21.03 -21.37
N SER A 32 5.07 -21.92 -21.75
CA SER A 32 4.84 -23.36 -21.81
C SER A 32 5.15 -24.10 -20.51
N GLY A 33 6.17 -23.70 -19.75
CA GLY A 33 6.70 -24.48 -18.63
C GLY A 33 6.29 -23.97 -17.25
N LEU A 34 6.56 -22.70 -16.96
CA LEU A 34 6.65 -22.24 -15.56
C LEU A 34 5.29 -21.95 -14.92
N ALA A 35 4.38 -21.29 -15.64
CA ALA A 35 3.12 -20.80 -15.09
C ALA A 35 2.20 -21.90 -14.52
N ARG A 36 2.05 -23.03 -15.22
CA ARG A 36 1.14 -24.11 -14.79
C ARG A 36 1.78 -25.04 -13.75
N LYS A 37 3.02 -25.48 -13.96
CA LYS A 37 3.68 -26.46 -13.05
C LYS A 37 4.02 -25.91 -11.67
N VAL A 38 4.20 -24.59 -11.53
CA VAL A 38 4.33 -23.95 -10.21
C VAL A 38 2.96 -23.78 -9.56
N ALA A 39 1.93 -23.35 -10.29
CA ALA A 39 0.57 -23.22 -9.75
C ALA A 39 0.02 -24.54 -9.20
N GLU A 40 0.15 -25.65 -9.95
CA GLU A 40 -0.25 -26.99 -9.48
C GLU A 40 0.45 -27.41 -8.18
N LYS A 41 1.72 -27.02 -7.97
CA LYS A 41 2.47 -27.35 -6.75
C LYS A 41 2.21 -26.40 -5.58
N VAL A 42 1.86 -25.13 -5.83
CA VAL A 42 1.56 -24.13 -4.80
C VAL A 42 0.11 -24.24 -4.30
N VAL A 43 -0.80 -24.79 -5.11
CA VAL A 43 -2.15 -25.24 -4.69
C VAL A 43 -2.12 -26.68 -4.16
N GLY A 44 -0.95 -27.34 -4.18
CA GLY A 44 -0.68 -28.52 -3.35
C GLY A 44 -0.94 -28.23 -1.86
N PRO A 45 -1.23 -29.27 -1.05
CA PRO A 45 -2.09 -29.15 0.12
C PRO A 45 -1.66 -28.06 1.10
N LEU A 46 -2.42 -26.95 1.10
CA LEU A 46 -2.54 -26.06 2.25
C LEU A 46 -3.35 -26.79 3.32
N ASP A 47 -2.64 -27.61 4.10
CA ASP A 47 -3.14 -28.19 5.34
C ASP A 47 -3.50 -27.04 6.31
N VAL A 48 -4.75 -26.57 6.26
CA VAL A 48 -5.31 -25.57 7.21
C VAL A 48 -5.56 -26.26 8.54
N LYS A 49 -4.46 -26.69 9.16
CA LYS A 49 -4.45 -27.55 10.33
C LYS A 49 -4.56 -26.71 11.59
N VAL A 50 -5.80 -26.61 12.09
CA VAL A 50 -6.15 -26.20 13.46
C VAL A 50 -5.78 -24.75 13.79
N ILE A 51 -6.66 -23.83 13.36
CA ILE A 51 -7.27 -22.88 14.31
C ILE A 51 -8.79 -23.02 14.20
N GLU A 52 -9.29 -24.19 14.59
CA GLU A 52 -10.69 -24.32 14.98
C GLU A 52 -10.83 -23.65 16.34
N GLU A 53 -11.03 -22.32 16.32
CA GLU A 53 -11.14 -21.52 17.53
C GLU A 53 -12.27 -22.07 18.39
N LYS A 54 -11.96 -22.45 19.64
CA LYS A 54 -12.92 -23.11 20.53
C LYS A 54 -13.91 -22.09 21.10
N VAL A 55 -14.83 -21.67 20.24
CA VAL A 55 -16.05 -20.93 20.59
C VAL A 55 -16.72 -21.69 21.74
N LYS A 56 -16.77 -21.05 22.91
CA LYS A 56 -17.49 -21.59 24.07
C LYS A 56 -18.95 -21.79 23.66
N PRO A 57 -19.60 -22.92 24.00
CA PRO A 57 -21.02 -23.08 23.72
C PRO A 57 -21.80 -21.91 24.35
N PRO A 58 -22.80 -21.34 23.65
CA PRO A 58 -23.56 -20.21 24.16
C PRO A 58 -24.25 -20.59 25.49
N PRO A 59 -24.44 -19.61 26.41
CA PRO A 59 -25.14 -19.87 27.65
C PRO A 59 -26.56 -20.38 27.39
N PRO A 60 -27.10 -21.26 28.25
CA PRO A 60 -28.41 -21.88 28.04
C PRO A 60 -29.52 -20.83 28.02
N PRO A 61 -30.57 -21.03 27.21
CA PRO A 61 -31.67 -20.07 27.10
C PRO A 61 -32.40 -19.90 28.43
N GLU A 62 -32.71 -18.66 28.79
CA GLU A 62 -33.50 -18.35 29.98
C GLU A 62 -34.91 -18.96 29.87
N LYS A 63 -35.41 -19.48 30.98
CA LYS A 63 -36.70 -20.20 31.00
C LYS A 63 -37.86 -19.22 30.89
N VAL A 64 -38.82 -19.58 30.04
CA VAL A 64 -40.09 -18.88 29.87
C VAL A 64 -40.78 -18.65 31.22
N VAL A 65 -41.08 -17.38 31.51
CA VAL A 65 -42.09 -16.98 32.51
C VAL A 65 -43.35 -16.59 31.75
N PRO A 66 -44.54 -17.14 32.07
CA PRO A 66 -45.76 -16.90 31.30
C PRO A 66 -46.31 -15.46 31.46
N PRO A 67 -47.11 -14.98 30.50
CA PRO A 67 -47.53 -13.57 30.43
C PRO A 67 -48.62 -13.20 31.46
N PRO A 68 -48.59 -11.97 32.02
CA PRO A 68 -49.71 -11.39 32.75
C PRO A 68 -50.96 -11.17 31.86
N PRO A 69 -52.20 -11.40 32.34
CA PRO A 69 -53.41 -11.25 31.52
C PRO A 69 -53.84 -9.81 31.17
N ASP A 70 -54.55 -9.69 30.04
CA ASP A 70 -55.31 -8.50 29.62
C ASP A 70 -56.34 -8.05 30.67
N LEU A 71 -56.39 -6.74 30.96
CA LEU A 71 -57.54 -6.08 31.59
C LEU A 71 -57.88 -4.79 30.83
N LYS A 72 -58.94 -4.83 30.02
CA LYS A 72 -59.48 -3.67 29.30
C LYS A 72 -60.49 -2.92 30.18
N ALA A 73 -60.36 -1.60 30.26
CA ALA A 73 -61.34 -0.69 30.86
C ALA A 73 -61.51 0.58 29.99
N PRO A 74 -62.67 1.28 30.02
CA PRO A 74 -63.10 2.11 28.88
C PRO A 74 -62.68 3.60 28.95
N PRO A 75 -62.73 4.33 27.81
CA PRO A 75 -62.33 5.73 27.73
C PRO A 75 -63.45 6.74 28.12
N PRO A 76 -63.13 7.82 28.87
CA PRO A 76 -64.04 8.96 29.09
C PRO A 76 -63.87 10.08 28.01
N PRO A 77 -64.95 10.78 27.58
CA PRO A 77 -64.89 11.79 26.51
C PRO A 77 -65.11 13.27 26.94
N PHE A 78 -64.42 14.21 26.26
CA PHE A 78 -64.77 15.65 26.00
C PHE A 78 -64.99 16.57 27.25
N VAL A 79 -65.02 17.93 27.26
CA VAL A 79 -65.19 19.06 26.31
C VAL A 79 -64.39 20.31 26.85
N PRO A 80 -63.92 21.30 26.06
CA PRO A 80 -63.36 22.60 26.54
C PRO A 80 -64.46 23.69 26.79
N PRO A 81 -64.18 24.84 27.48
CA PRO A 81 -63.86 26.11 26.76
C PRO A 81 -62.86 27.07 27.54
N PRO A 82 -62.97 28.44 27.61
CA PRO A 82 -62.06 29.40 26.94
C PRO A 82 -61.41 30.43 27.95
N GLU A 83 -60.88 31.65 27.66
CA GLU A 83 -60.79 32.56 26.49
C GLU A 83 -59.73 33.70 26.67
N PHE A 84 -59.62 34.61 25.68
CA PHE A 84 -59.08 36.00 25.67
C PHE A 84 -57.71 36.37 26.30
N GLN A 85 -56.87 37.09 25.52
CA GLN A 85 -56.74 38.56 25.64
C GLN A 85 -56.09 39.21 24.39
N VAL A 86 -56.26 40.52 24.23
CA VAL A 86 -55.87 41.31 23.04
C VAL A 86 -54.43 41.81 23.10
N THR A 87 -53.76 41.97 21.96
CA THR A 87 -52.49 42.74 21.83
C THR A 87 -52.46 43.49 20.49
N ALA A 88 -51.70 44.60 20.45
CA ALA A 88 -51.81 45.71 19.50
C ALA A 88 -51.47 45.38 18.01
N PRO A 89 -51.98 46.19 17.05
CA PRO A 89 -51.63 46.07 15.62
C PRO A 89 -50.16 46.38 15.34
N ALA A 90 -49.62 45.74 14.29
CA ALA A 90 -48.22 45.85 13.90
C ALA A 90 -47.89 47.15 13.11
N PRO A 91 -46.63 47.66 13.16
CA PRO A 91 -46.19 48.81 12.38
C PRO A 91 -46.21 48.58 10.85
N PRO A 92 -46.24 49.64 10.02
CA PRO A 92 -46.23 49.52 8.56
C PRO A 92 -44.88 48.97 8.04
N ALA A 93 -44.96 48.16 6.99
CA ALA A 93 -43.80 47.49 6.38
C ALA A 93 -42.94 48.45 5.53
N PRO A 94 -41.61 48.22 5.43
CA PRO A 94 -40.72 49.02 4.58
C PRO A 94 -40.94 48.74 3.07
N ALA A 95 -40.59 49.73 2.24
CA ALA A 95 -40.74 49.64 0.79
C ALA A 95 -39.76 48.65 0.15
N ILE A 96 -40.27 47.80 -0.75
CA ILE A 96 -39.47 46.84 -1.53
C ILE A 96 -38.69 47.58 -2.63
N GLN A 97 -37.35 47.47 -2.63
CA GLN A 97 -36.53 47.80 -3.80
C GLN A 97 -36.27 46.54 -4.63
N SER A 98 -36.55 46.62 -5.93
CA SER A 98 -36.29 45.52 -6.87
C SER A 98 -34.86 45.61 -7.42
N THR A 99 -34.06 44.57 -7.21
CA THR A 99 -32.75 44.38 -7.85
C THR A 99 -32.88 43.28 -8.91
N GLN A 100 -32.48 43.58 -10.14
CA GLN A 100 -32.37 42.57 -11.19
C GLN A 100 -31.04 41.81 -11.03
N VAL A 101 -31.13 40.51 -10.78
CA VAL A 101 -29.96 39.61 -10.72
C VAL A 101 -29.66 39.08 -12.12
N ALA A 102 -28.41 39.20 -12.57
CA ALA A 102 -27.98 38.69 -13.86
C ALA A 102 -28.03 37.14 -13.88
N PRO A 103 -28.39 36.49 -15.01
CA PRO A 103 -28.41 35.03 -15.10
C PRO A 103 -27.03 34.41 -14.83
N PRO A 104 -26.94 33.31 -14.05
CA PRO A 104 -25.67 32.62 -13.84
C PRO A 104 -25.19 31.96 -15.14
N ALA A 105 -23.88 32.01 -15.39
CA ALA A 105 -23.28 31.36 -16.56
C ALA A 105 -23.40 29.83 -16.46
N VAL A 106 -23.87 29.21 -17.54
CA VAL A 106 -24.06 27.75 -17.61
C VAL A 106 -22.69 27.09 -17.82
N ALA A 107 -22.26 26.27 -16.88
CA ALA A 107 -21.05 25.44 -17.02
C ALA A 107 -21.36 24.17 -17.83
N GLU A 108 -20.51 23.82 -18.80
CA GLU A 108 -20.64 22.56 -19.53
C GLU A 108 -20.39 21.34 -18.62
N VAL A 109 -21.38 20.46 -18.53
CA VAL A 109 -21.28 19.21 -17.76
C VAL A 109 -20.50 18.17 -18.57
N ARG A 110 -19.17 18.19 -18.40
CA ARG A 110 -18.27 17.20 -19.01
C ARG A 110 -18.32 15.87 -18.22
N PRO A 111 -18.46 14.70 -18.87
CA PRO A 111 -18.56 13.41 -18.17
C PRO A 111 -17.35 13.12 -17.28
N ALA A 112 -17.62 12.56 -16.09
CA ALA A 112 -16.58 12.11 -15.17
C ALA A 112 -15.83 10.89 -15.75
N PRO A 113 -14.49 10.81 -15.59
CA PRO A 113 -13.74 9.62 -15.97
C PRO A 113 -14.15 8.41 -15.10
N PRO A 114 -14.07 7.18 -15.61
CA PRO A 114 -14.41 5.98 -14.84
C PRO A 114 -13.46 5.82 -13.64
N PRO A 115 -13.93 5.26 -12.51
CA PRO A 115 -13.11 5.07 -11.32
C PRO A 115 -11.92 4.14 -11.62
N ALA A 116 -10.73 4.55 -11.18
CA ALA A 116 -9.54 3.72 -11.30
C ALA A 116 -9.67 2.44 -10.45
N PRO A 117 -9.08 1.30 -10.87
CA PRO A 117 -9.03 0.09 -10.06
C PRO A 117 -8.42 0.39 -8.68
N ALA A 118 -9.01 -0.18 -7.62
CA ALA A 118 -8.49 -0.03 -6.27
C ALA A 118 -7.06 -0.57 -6.19
N ALA A 119 -6.14 0.23 -5.63
CA ALA A 119 -4.77 -0.20 -5.41
C ALA A 119 -4.74 -1.40 -4.43
N PRO A 120 -3.80 -2.36 -4.59
CA PRO A 120 -3.62 -3.44 -3.63
C PRO A 120 -3.45 -2.90 -2.21
N PRO A 121 -4.03 -3.55 -1.18
CA PRO A 121 -3.96 -3.05 0.18
C PRO A 121 -2.50 -3.00 0.64
N ALA A 122 -2.04 -1.80 1.03
CA ALA A 122 -0.71 -1.60 1.57
C ALA A 122 -0.50 -2.50 2.80
N ALA A 123 0.68 -3.13 2.89
CA ALA A 123 1.02 -3.96 4.03
C ALA A 123 0.92 -3.15 5.33
N LYS A 124 0.25 -3.70 6.35
CA LYS A 124 0.09 -3.04 7.64
C LYS A 124 1.48 -2.72 8.21
N PRO A 125 1.76 -1.48 8.67
CA PRO A 125 3.04 -1.15 9.26
C PRO A 125 3.20 -1.91 10.58
N VAL A 126 4.01 -2.97 10.56
CA VAL A 126 4.48 -3.63 11.78
C VAL A 126 5.31 -2.60 12.55
N GLY A 127 5.01 -2.42 13.84
CA GLY A 127 5.63 -1.38 14.66
C GLY A 127 7.15 -1.46 14.61
N LYS A 128 7.81 -0.33 14.32
CA LYS A 128 9.22 -0.18 13.88
C LYS A 128 10.21 -1.20 14.49
N VAL A 129 10.31 -2.37 13.87
CA VAL A 129 11.35 -3.36 14.17
C VAL A 129 12.64 -2.83 13.56
N THR A 130 13.64 -2.49 14.37
CA THR A 130 14.97 -2.13 13.86
C THR A 130 15.82 -3.38 13.68
N ALA A 131 16.75 -3.36 12.72
CA ALA A 131 17.62 -4.50 12.45
C ALA A 131 18.29 -5.09 13.70
N GLY A 132 18.78 -4.23 14.61
CA GLY A 132 19.43 -4.63 15.86
C GLY A 132 18.53 -5.32 16.90
N MET A 133 17.21 -5.41 16.67
CA MET A 133 16.30 -6.19 17.52
C MET A 133 16.00 -7.59 16.98
N VAL A 134 16.35 -7.89 15.73
CA VAL A 134 16.05 -9.19 15.07
C VAL A 134 17.24 -9.87 14.40
N CYS A 135 18.33 -9.14 14.12
CA CYS A 135 19.50 -9.66 13.42
C CYS A 135 20.64 -10.00 14.38
N THR A 136 21.05 -11.27 14.37
CA THR A 136 22.15 -11.80 15.19
C THR A 136 23.52 -11.50 14.58
N LYS A 137 23.59 -11.34 13.25
CA LYS A 137 24.73 -10.74 12.54
C LYS A 137 24.28 -9.50 11.80
N MET A 138 25.13 -8.47 11.79
CA MET A 138 24.91 -7.22 11.07
C MET A 138 26.23 -6.75 10.45
N GLY A 139 26.20 -6.36 9.19
CA GLY A 139 27.31 -5.69 8.51
C GLY A 139 27.13 -4.18 8.48
N LYS A 140 28.24 -3.44 8.40
CA LYS A 140 28.21 -2.08 7.84
C LYS A 140 28.44 -2.20 6.33
N PRO A 141 27.65 -1.54 5.46
CA PRO A 141 27.90 -1.58 4.04
C PRO A 141 29.23 -0.92 3.71
N ASP A 142 30.02 -1.58 2.88
CA ASP A 142 31.25 -1.01 2.35
C ASP A 142 30.94 0.23 1.50
N MET A 143 31.81 1.23 1.53
CA MET A 143 31.55 2.51 0.85
C MET A 143 32.17 2.47 -0.54
N PRO A 144 31.37 2.33 -1.62
CA PRO A 144 31.90 2.21 -2.97
C PRO A 144 32.66 3.46 -3.37
N SER A 145 33.75 3.29 -4.14
CA SER A 145 34.57 4.40 -4.65
C SER A 145 33.79 5.25 -5.67
N VAL A 146 33.06 6.25 -5.18
CA VAL A 146 32.20 7.14 -5.98
C VAL A 146 32.76 8.56 -5.95
N ASN A 147 32.82 9.19 -7.13
CA ASN A 147 33.32 10.56 -7.29
C ASN A 147 32.20 11.59 -7.00
N TRP A 148 31.73 11.62 -5.76
CA TRP A 148 30.69 12.51 -5.26
C TRP A 148 30.89 12.73 -3.76
N SER A 149 30.98 13.98 -3.32
CA SER A 149 31.05 14.35 -1.90
C SER A 149 29.71 14.87 -1.38
N GLY A 150 29.43 14.60 -0.11
CA GLY A 150 28.19 14.96 0.57
C GLY A 150 27.68 13.89 1.54
N GLU A 151 26.47 14.13 2.06
CA GLU A 151 25.79 13.24 3.00
C GLU A 151 24.60 12.57 2.32
N ALA A 152 24.63 11.24 2.22
CA ALA A 152 23.54 10.43 1.70
C ALA A 152 22.85 9.69 2.85
N LEU A 153 21.51 9.80 2.92
CA LEU A 153 20.67 9.12 3.91
C LEU A 153 19.70 8.19 3.20
N TYR A 154 19.76 6.91 3.53
CA TYR A 154 18.89 5.87 2.99
C TYR A 154 18.17 5.14 4.11
N LYS A 155 16.88 4.84 3.89
CA LYS A 155 16.11 3.91 4.71
C LYS A 155 15.92 2.62 3.93
N ALA A 156 16.45 1.51 4.45
CA ALA A 156 16.16 0.17 3.95
C ALA A 156 15.04 -0.46 4.77
N VAL A 157 14.10 -1.11 4.10
CA VAL A 157 13.13 -2.03 4.68
C VAL A 157 13.45 -3.42 4.15
N ALA A 158 13.89 -4.32 5.04
CA ALA A 158 14.33 -5.66 4.68
C ALA A 158 13.30 -6.70 5.14
N THR A 159 12.90 -7.58 4.22
CA THR A 159 11.99 -8.70 4.46
C THR A 159 12.78 -9.99 4.58
N VAL A 160 12.96 -10.44 5.82
CA VAL A 160 13.59 -11.71 6.15
C VAL A 160 12.57 -12.84 6.03
N LYS A 161 13.00 -13.96 5.43
CA LYS A 161 12.30 -15.24 5.50
C LYS A 161 13.28 -16.36 5.76
N SER A 162 12.93 -17.28 6.65
CA SER A 162 13.73 -18.46 6.98
C SER A 162 15.19 -18.12 7.33
N GLY A 163 15.40 -17.02 8.07
CA GLY A 163 16.73 -16.57 8.50
C GLY A 163 17.49 -15.64 7.52
N ARG A 164 17.06 -15.48 6.26
CA ARG A 164 17.77 -14.66 5.25
C ARG A 164 16.91 -13.57 4.62
N VAL A 165 17.56 -12.47 4.24
CA VAL A 165 16.91 -11.30 3.60
C VAL A 165 16.50 -11.64 2.17
N THR A 166 15.19 -11.72 1.93
CA THR A 166 14.59 -12.06 0.63
C THR A 166 14.19 -10.82 -0.16
N GLY A 167 13.52 -9.86 0.48
CA GLY A 167 13.19 -8.55 -0.09
C GLY A 167 14.03 -7.45 0.54
N VAL A 168 14.42 -6.44 -0.26
CA VAL A 168 15.06 -5.20 0.20
C VAL A 168 14.43 -4.05 -0.56
N GLU A 169 13.82 -3.10 0.15
CA GLU A 169 13.26 -1.87 -0.42
C GLU A 169 14.04 -0.68 0.15
N ILE A 170 14.65 0.14 -0.71
CA ILE A 170 15.54 1.25 -0.28
C ILE A 170 14.98 2.59 -0.74
N THR A 171 14.62 3.42 0.23
CA THR A 171 14.12 4.79 0.04
C THR A 171 15.23 5.79 0.37
N SER A 172 15.56 6.69 -0.55
CA SER A 172 16.45 7.83 -0.28
C SER A 172 15.72 8.88 0.56
N LEU A 173 16.17 9.10 1.79
CA LEU A 173 15.65 10.15 2.68
C LEU A 173 16.19 11.54 2.30
N ARG A 174 17.37 11.61 1.69
CA ARG A 174 18.02 12.85 1.23
C ARG A 174 18.37 12.77 -0.25
N GLY A 175 17.86 13.71 -1.04
CA GLY A 175 18.26 13.91 -2.44
C GLY A 175 19.56 14.71 -2.57
N GLY A 176 20.21 14.64 -3.74
CA GLY A 176 21.47 15.35 -4.04
C GLY A 176 22.63 14.43 -4.44
N VAL A 177 22.46 13.11 -4.30
CA VAL A 177 23.43 12.10 -4.73
C VAL A 177 23.42 11.96 -6.26
N ASP A 178 24.60 11.88 -6.90
CA ASP A 178 24.70 11.58 -8.33
C ASP A 178 24.05 10.21 -8.67
N ARG A 179 23.41 10.09 -9.84
CA ARG A 179 22.69 8.86 -10.24
C ARG A 179 23.59 7.61 -10.27
N LYS A 180 24.88 7.74 -10.58
CA LYS A 180 25.86 6.64 -10.52
C LYS A 180 26.21 6.30 -9.07
N ALA A 181 26.46 7.32 -8.24
CA ALA A 181 26.76 7.14 -6.82
C ALA A 181 25.58 6.52 -6.06
N GLN A 182 24.35 6.99 -6.30
CA GLN A 182 23.12 6.45 -5.73
C GLN A 182 22.95 4.96 -6.06
N ARG A 183 23.20 4.55 -7.32
CA ARG A 183 23.11 3.14 -7.73
C ARG A 183 24.15 2.28 -7.01
N ALA A 184 25.39 2.75 -6.91
CA ALA A 184 26.45 2.03 -6.21
C ALA A 184 26.14 1.88 -4.70
N LEU A 185 25.66 2.94 -4.04
CA LEU A 185 25.28 2.90 -2.62
C LEU A 185 24.09 1.97 -2.36
N ILE A 186 23.05 2.01 -3.22
CA ILE A 186 21.92 1.08 -3.14
C ILE A 186 22.37 -0.38 -3.29
N GLN A 187 23.27 -0.67 -4.25
CA GLN A 187 23.82 -2.02 -4.42
C GLN A 187 24.67 -2.47 -3.23
N ALA A 188 25.52 -1.59 -2.67
CA ALA A 188 26.33 -1.91 -1.49
C ALA A 188 25.46 -2.21 -0.25
N ILE A 189 24.38 -1.43 -0.04
CA ILE A 189 23.37 -1.71 1.02
C ILE A 189 22.71 -3.07 0.78
N GLU A 190 22.22 -3.33 -0.44
CA GLU A 190 21.50 -4.57 -0.75
C GLU A 190 22.40 -5.82 -0.61
N GLN A 191 23.63 -5.79 -1.13
CA GLN A 191 24.59 -6.89 -0.97
C GLN A 191 24.87 -7.15 0.51
N THR A 192 25.18 -6.10 1.28
CA THR A 192 25.48 -6.25 2.72
C THR A 192 24.30 -6.83 3.50
N LEU A 193 23.06 -6.42 3.18
CA LEU A 193 21.85 -6.98 3.79
C LEU A 193 21.58 -8.44 3.37
N ARG A 194 22.04 -8.89 2.21
CA ARG A 194 21.83 -10.27 1.74
C ARG A 194 22.93 -11.23 2.18
N ASP A 195 24.16 -10.74 2.31
CA ASP A 195 25.37 -11.54 2.53
C ASP A 195 25.82 -11.54 4.01
N THR A 196 25.63 -10.44 4.75
CA THR A 196 26.16 -10.27 6.12
C THR A 196 25.09 -10.35 7.21
N TYR A 197 23.80 -10.20 6.87
CA TYR A 197 22.71 -10.17 7.85
C TYR A 197 22.04 -11.54 7.98
N GLU A 198 22.21 -12.14 9.16
CA GLU A 198 21.48 -13.32 9.60
C GLU A 198 20.53 -12.90 10.72
N CYS A 199 19.23 -13.10 10.50
CA CYS A 199 18.18 -12.65 11.40
C CYS A 199 17.19 -13.82 11.59
N PRO A 200 17.24 -14.57 12.71
CA PRO A 200 16.43 -15.78 12.84
C PRO A 200 14.92 -15.48 12.79
N GLY A 201 14.17 -16.33 12.08
CA GLY A 201 12.72 -16.19 11.89
C GLY A 201 12.30 -15.50 10.59
N ASP A 202 11.05 -15.02 10.59
CA ASP A 202 10.38 -14.31 9.49
C ASP A 202 10.00 -12.92 10.00
N HIS A 203 10.76 -11.90 9.61
CA HIS A 203 10.66 -10.55 10.15
C HIS A 203 10.81 -9.49 9.05
N VAL A 204 10.07 -8.40 9.14
CA VAL A 204 10.31 -7.18 8.36
C VAL A 204 10.94 -6.17 9.29
N PHE A 205 12.12 -5.64 8.94
CA PHE A 205 12.83 -4.65 9.74
C PHE A 205 13.19 -3.41 8.93
N GLU A 206 13.25 -2.28 9.62
CA GLU A 206 13.73 -1.00 9.09
C GLU A 206 15.17 -0.74 9.57
N GLN A 207 16.01 -0.20 8.69
CA GLN A 207 17.33 0.30 9.05
C GLN A 207 17.68 1.56 8.26
N GLU A 208 18.22 2.55 8.95
CA GLU A 208 18.73 3.78 8.34
C GLU A 208 20.24 3.69 8.18
N PHE A 209 20.74 4.07 7.00
CA PHE A 209 22.14 4.10 6.62
C PHE A 209 22.52 5.53 6.24
N GLN A 210 23.50 6.09 6.95
CA GLN A 210 24.10 7.38 6.65
C GLN A 210 25.50 7.17 6.08
N PHE A 211 25.74 7.69 4.89
CA PHE A 211 27.06 7.76 4.28
C PHE A 211 27.47 9.24 4.24
N LYS A 212 28.69 9.54 4.70
CA LYS A 212 29.32 10.85 4.56
C LYS A 212 30.60 10.64 3.75
N ILE A 213 30.67 11.28 2.60
CA ILE A 213 31.84 11.28 1.72
C ILE A 213 32.35 12.71 1.69
N GLU A 214 33.63 12.90 1.96
CA GLU A 214 34.31 14.21 1.98
C GLU A 214 35.05 14.45 0.65
#